data_AF-A0A955PG59-F1
#
_entry.id   AF-A0A955PG59-F1
#
_cell.length_a   1.000
_cell.length_b   1.000
_cell.length_c   1.000
_cell.angle_alpha   90.00
_cell.angle_beta   90.00
_cell.angle_gamma   90.00
#
_symmetry.space_group_name_H-M   'P 1'
#
loop_
_entity.id
_entity.type
_entity.pdbx_description
1 polymer ?
#
loop_
_entity_poly.entity_id
_entity_poly.type
_entity_poly.pdbx_seq_one_letter_code
_entity_poly.pdbx_strand_id
1 'polypeptide(L)'
;MKKALEQLETISEEDYAKVKALAAIVKPLRSVLHKNPDDHGMTGWSDIYFPSDDGTPLEGWYIPAKGGESDKLVIFNHALPMCRAGYPGHFGEPWSNFDAVEIDFVIQMKHLTDAGYN
;
A
#
# COMPACT_ATOMS: atom_id res chain seq x y z
N MET A 1 -18.49 24.72 -3.76
CA MET A 1 -19.46 24.34 -2.71
C MET A 1 -20.92 24.55 -3.12
N LYS A 2 -21.36 25.76 -3.52
CA LYS A 2 -22.77 26.04 -3.89
C LYS A 2 -23.41 25.01 -4.84
N LYS A 3 -22.76 24.70 -5.98
CA LYS A 3 -23.25 23.69 -6.95
C LYS A 3 -23.42 22.28 -6.36
N ALA A 4 -22.54 21.88 -5.44
CA ALA A 4 -22.63 20.56 -4.82
C ALA A 4 -23.81 20.48 -3.84
N LEU A 5 -24.15 21.60 -3.18
CA LEU A 5 -25.32 21.70 -2.30
C LEU A 5 -26.62 21.65 -3.11
N GLU A 6 -26.69 22.38 -4.23
CA GLU A 6 -27.83 22.35 -5.15
C GLU A 6 -28.03 20.93 -5.76
N GLN A 7 -26.93 20.24 -6.09
CA GLN A 7 -27.00 18.87 -6.58
C GLN A 7 -27.47 17.89 -5.49
N LEU A 8 -27.09 18.10 -4.23
CA LEU A 8 -27.51 17.24 -3.11
C LEU A 8 -29.03 17.22 -2.93
N GLU A 9 -29.73 18.30 -3.27
CA GLU A 9 -31.19 18.40 -3.19
C GLU A 9 -31.92 17.57 -4.27
N THR A 10 -31.23 17.23 -5.36
CA THR A 10 -31.85 16.64 -6.58
C THR A 10 -31.26 15.30 -7.02
N ILE A 11 -30.12 14.89 -6.46
CA ILE A 11 -29.46 13.62 -6.76
C ILE A 11 -30.31 12.43 -6.27
N SER A 12 -30.33 11.35 -7.05
CA SER A 12 -30.97 10.09 -6.63
C SER A 12 -30.21 9.43 -5.47
N GLU A 13 -30.88 8.61 -4.67
CA GLU A 13 -30.21 7.85 -3.61
C GLU A 13 -29.12 6.92 -4.16
N GLU A 14 -29.38 6.30 -5.33
CA GLU A 14 -28.44 5.42 -6.01
C GLU A 14 -27.18 6.16 -6.47
N ASP A 15 -27.33 7.32 -7.12
CA ASP A 15 -26.18 8.09 -7.59
C ASP A 15 -25.43 8.75 -6.44
N TYR A 16 -26.15 9.15 -5.38
CA TYR A 16 -25.52 9.61 -4.16
C TYR A 16 -24.65 8.52 -3.53
N ALA A 17 -25.15 7.28 -3.46
CA ALA A 17 -24.37 6.14 -2.98
C ALA A 17 -23.12 5.88 -3.85
N LYS A 18 -23.23 5.97 -5.18
CA LYS A 18 -22.06 5.85 -6.09
C LYS A 18 -21.03 6.94 -5.84
N VAL A 19 -21.46 8.21 -5.71
CA VAL A 19 -20.57 9.33 -5.41
C VAL A 19 -19.87 9.13 -4.06
N LYS A 20 -20.61 8.66 -3.04
CA LYS A 20 -20.04 8.35 -1.73
C LYS A 20 -19.02 7.21 -1.80
N ALA A 21 -19.29 6.16 -2.58
CA ALA A 21 -18.35 5.06 -2.78
C ALA A 21 -17.07 5.52 -3.49
N LEU A 22 -17.19 6.33 -4.55
CA LEU A 22 -16.04 6.93 -5.24
C LEU A 22 -15.24 7.86 -4.32
N ALA A 23 -15.92 8.66 -3.50
CA ALA A 23 -15.26 9.52 -2.53
C ALA A 23 -14.56 8.74 -1.41
N ALA A 24 -14.99 7.51 -1.09
CA ALA A 24 -14.32 6.67 -0.10
C ALA A 24 -12.94 6.18 -0.59
N ILE A 25 -12.70 6.15 -1.91
CA ILE A 25 -11.42 5.73 -2.51
C ILE A 25 -10.25 6.61 -2.07
N VAL A 26 -10.47 7.92 -1.80
CA VAL A 26 -9.40 8.83 -1.37
C VAL A 26 -9.05 8.69 0.12
N LYS A 27 -9.81 7.90 0.88
CA LYS A 27 -9.56 7.55 2.28
C LYS A 27 -9.88 6.06 2.50
N PRO A 28 -9.14 5.17 1.83
CA PRO A 28 -9.43 3.75 1.89
C PRO A 28 -9.17 3.20 3.29
N LEU A 29 -9.82 2.07 3.61
CA LEU A 29 -9.42 1.28 4.76
C LEU A 29 -7.94 0.88 4.58
N ARG A 30 -7.11 1.16 5.58
CA ARG A 30 -5.68 0.85 5.52
C ARG A 30 -5.50 -0.67 5.56
N SER A 31 -4.97 -1.25 4.47
CA SER A 31 -4.61 -2.67 4.43
C SER A 31 -3.70 -3.04 5.59
N VAL A 32 -4.01 -4.16 6.25
CA VAL A 32 -3.19 -4.68 7.33
C VAL A 32 -1.80 -5.09 6.83
N LEU A 33 -0.77 -4.68 7.56
CA LEU A 33 0.58 -5.15 7.35
C LEU A 33 0.71 -6.56 7.95
N HIS A 34 0.51 -7.56 7.12
CA HIS A 34 0.40 -8.97 7.52
C HIS A 34 1.67 -9.79 7.29
N LYS A 35 2.65 -9.22 6.59
CA LYS A 35 3.97 -9.79 6.33
C LYS A 35 5.04 -8.73 6.50
N ASN A 36 6.26 -9.18 6.75
CA ASN A 36 7.48 -8.38 6.78
C ASN A 36 8.61 -9.13 6.07
N PRO A 37 9.79 -8.51 5.86
CA PRO A 37 10.90 -9.16 5.16
C PRO A 37 11.41 -10.47 5.80
N ASP A 38 11.19 -10.69 7.11
CA ASP A 38 11.59 -11.92 7.79
C ASP A 38 10.84 -13.15 7.27
N ASP A 39 9.60 -12.99 6.81
CA ASP A 39 8.78 -14.08 6.22
C ASP A 39 9.44 -14.74 5.00
N HIS A 40 10.36 -14.02 4.36
CA HIS A 40 11.15 -14.49 3.21
C HIS A 40 12.64 -14.62 3.54
N GLY A 41 13.01 -14.63 4.82
CA GLY A 41 14.38 -14.85 5.28
C GLY A 41 15.34 -13.67 5.03
N MET A 42 14.81 -12.48 4.79
CA MET A 42 15.61 -11.25 4.74
C MET A 42 15.71 -10.71 6.17
N THR A 43 16.84 -10.87 6.85
CA THR A 43 16.99 -10.53 8.29
C THR A 43 17.76 -9.24 8.57
N GLY A 44 18.39 -8.64 7.56
CA GLY A 44 19.20 -7.43 7.68
C GLY A 44 18.45 -6.13 7.39
N TRP A 45 17.12 -6.18 7.27
CA TRP A 45 16.30 -5.01 6.97
C TRP A 45 16.07 -4.14 8.21
N SER A 46 15.62 -2.91 7.99
CA SER A 46 15.21 -1.99 9.05
C SER A 46 14.02 -1.15 8.64
N ASP A 47 13.21 -0.74 9.62
CA ASP A 47 12.21 0.31 9.40
C ASP A 47 12.91 1.65 9.15
N ILE A 48 12.37 2.40 8.21
CA ILE A 48 12.82 3.75 7.86
C ILE A 48 11.63 4.69 7.81
N TYR A 49 11.90 5.96 8.12
CA TYR A 49 10.90 7.02 8.17
C TYR A 49 11.39 8.22 7.38
N PHE A 50 10.51 8.81 6.58
CA PHE A 50 10.82 9.97 5.76
C PHE A 50 9.90 11.13 6.11
N PRO A 51 10.44 12.35 6.24
CA PRO A 51 9.60 13.54 6.22
C PRO A 51 9.06 13.75 4.80
N SER A 52 7.87 14.31 4.69
CA SER A 52 7.36 14.89 3.45
C SER A 52 7.21 16.39 3.60
N ASP A 53 7.26 17.12 2.48
CA ASP A 53 7.09 18.58 2.47
C ASP A 53 5.73 19.03 2.99
N ASP A 54 4.70 18.18 2.90
CA ASP A 54 3.35 18.43 3.41
C ASP A 54 3.10 17.92 4.84
N GLY A 55 4.13 17.36 5.50
CA GLY A 55 4.05 16.85 6.87
C GLY A 55 3.41 15.46 7.03
N THR A 56 3.05 14.80 5.93
CA THR A 56 2.62 13.39 5.92
C THR A 56 3.77 12.46 6.35
N PRO A 57 3.65 11.71 7.46
CA PRO A 57 4.67 10.74 7.83
C PRO A 57 4.67 9.56 6.85
N LEU A 58 5.83 9.28 6.25
CA LEU A 58 6.03 8.11 5.41
C LEU A 58 6.92 7.10 6.14
N GLU A 59 6.54 5.83 6.06
CA GLU A 59 7.27 4.70 6.64
C GLU A 59 7.55 3.65 5.56
N GLY A 60 8.67 2.97 5.67
CA GLY A 60 9.08 1.94 4.73
C GLY A 60 10.05 0.95 5.36
N TRP A 61 10.57 0.06 4.52
CA TRP A 61 11.67 -0.82 4.88
C TRP A 61 12.89 -0.47 4.02
N TYR A 62 14.06 -0.41 4.66
CA TYR A 62 15.33 -0.52 3.96
C TYR A 62 15.74 -1.98 3.96
N ILE A 63 15.93 -2.57 2.78
CA ILE A 63 16.31 -3.97 2.62
C ILE A 63 17.66 -3.99 1.88
N PRO A 64 18.78 -4.26 2.55
CA PRO A 64 20.08 -4.22 1.88
C PRO A 64 20.20 -5.32 0.83
N ALA A 65 21.00 -5.07 -0.20
CA ALA A 65 21.41 -6.09 -1.15
C ALA A 65 22.05 -7.30 -0.46
N LYS A 66 21.74 -8.51 -0.93
CA LYS A 66 22.33 -9.72 -0.40
C LYS A 66 23.80 -9.79 -0.81
N GLY A 67 24.68 -9.97 0.18
CA GLY A 67 26.13 -10.01 -0.02
C GLY A 67 26.85 -8.71 0.37
N GLY A 68 26.13 -7.65 0.76
CA GLY A 68 26.72 -6.45 1.37
C GLY A 68 26.42 -5.16 0.60
N GLU A 69 27.40 -4.25 0.56
CA GLU A 69 27.26 -2.93 -0.04
C GLU A 69 26.90 -3.00 -1.54
N SER A 70 25.90 -2.23 -1.95
CA SER A 70 25.49 -2.07 -3.35
C SER A 70 25.20 -0.60 -3.64
N ASP A 71 25.53 -0.16 -4.85
CA ASP A 71 25.25 1.18 -5.38
C ASP A 71 23.93 1.25 -6.16
N LYS A 72 23.15 0.16 -6.17
CA LYS A 72 21.86 0.08 -6.87
C LYS A 72 20.72 0.12 -5.85
N LEU A 73 19.81 1.07 -6.02
CA LEU A 73 18.64 1.24 -5.16
C LEU A 73 17.36 1.15 -6.00
N VAL A 74 16.40 0.37 -5.53
CA VAL A 74 15.04 0.32 -6.08
C VAL A 74 14.06 0.92 -5.07
N ILE A 75 13.29 1.92 -5.49
CA ILE A 75 12.18 2.44 -4.69
C ILE A 75 10.93 1.65 -5.07
N PHE A 76 10.47 0.77 -4.17
CA PHE A 76 9.29 -0.07 -4.38
C PHE A 76 8.03 0.61 -3.82
N ASN A 77 7.22 1.18 -4.71
CA ASN A 77 5.91 1.73 -4.40
C ASN A 77 4.82 0.67 -4.64
N HIS A 78 3.75 0.70 -3.84
CA HIS A 78 2.55 -0.12 -4.05
C HIS A 78 1.37 0.70 -4.59
N ALA A 79 0.44 0.03 -5.27
CA ALA A 79 -0.82 0.63 -5.71
C ALA A 79 -1.88 0.63 -4.59
N LEU A 80 -2.95 1.41 -4.78
CA LEU A 80 -4.19 1.27 -4.00
C LEU A 80 -4.78 -0.14 -4.21
N PRO A 81 -5.40 -0.79 -3.19
CA PRO A 81 -5.55 -0.37 -1.78
C PRO A 81 -4.48 -0.99 -0.86
N MET A 82 -3.34 -1.38 -1.43
CA MET A 82 -2.36 -2.26 -0.79
C MET A 82 -1.56 -1.54 0.30
N CYS A 83 -0.65 -2.27 0.94
CA CYS A 83 0.41 -1.71 1.77
C CYS A 83 1.78 -2.19 1.28
N ARG A 84 2.87 -1.84 1.98
CA ARG A 84 4.23 -2.25 1.61
C ARG A 84 4.46 -3.77 1.56
N ALA A 85 3.64 -4.58 2.24
CA ALA A 85 3.66 -6.04 2.12
C ALA A 85 2.89 -6.58 0.91
N GLY A 86 1.99 -5.77 0.33
CA GLY A 86 1.05 -6.17 -0.72
C GLY A 86 -0.41 -6.15 -0.26
N TYR A 87 -1.22 -7.08 -0.76
CA TYR A 87 -2.68 -7.06 -0.61
C TYR A 87 -3.21 -8.29 0.16
N PRO A 88 -3.89 -8.08 1.31
CA PRO A 88 -4.36 -9.17 2.17
C PRO A 88 -5.76 -9.74 1.79
N GLY A 89 -6.13 -9.74 0.49
CA GLY A 89 -7.48 -10.12 0.05
C GLY A 89 -7.92 -11.51 0.49
N HIS A 90 -6.97 -12.45 0.60
CA HIS A 90 -7.18 -13.82 1.05
C HIS A 90 -7.73 -13.98 2.48
N PHE A 91 -7.69 -12.92 3.32
CA PHE A 91 -8.29 -12.95 4.65
C PHE A 91 -9.81 -12.69 4.65
N GLY A 92 -10.42 -12.45 3.48
CA GLY A 92 -11.85 -12.15 3.37
C GLY A 92 -12.19 -10.73 3.85
N GLU A 93 -13.47 -10.47 4.07
CA GLU A 93 -13.94 -9.13 4.42
C GLU A 93 -13.38 -8.62 5.76
N PRO A 94 -12.96 -7.34 5.86
CA PRO A 94 -13.10 -6.27 4.86
C PRO A 94 -11.95 -6.19 3.84
N TRP A 95 -10.99 -7.10 3.89
CA TRP A 95 -9.78 -7.05 3.07
C TRP A 95 -10.00 -7.51 1.64
N SER A 96 -11.02 -8.33 1.37
CA SER A 96 -11.36 -8.86 0.03
C SER A 96 -12.15 -7.90 -0.87
N ASN A 97 -12.40 -6.66 -0.44
CA ASN A 97 -13.32 -5.73 -1.14
C ASN A 97 -12.90 -5.37 -2.58
N PHE A 98 -11.63 -5.54 -2.96
CA PHE A 98 -11.16 -5.34 -4.33
C PHE A 98 -10.82 -6.66 -5.03
N ASP A 99 -10.20 -7.61 -4.32
CA ASP A 99 -9.89 -8.96 -4.80
C ASP A 99 -9.76 -9.92 -3.60
N ALA A 100 -10.00 -11.20 -3.79
CA ALA A 100 -9.91 -12.23 -2.74
C ALA A 100 -8.54 -12.94 -2.70
N VAL A 101 -7.56 -12.50 -3.49
CA VAL A 101 -6.22 -13.11 -3.55
C VAL A 101 -5.22 -12.43 -2.61
N GLU A 102 -4.12 -13.14 -2.35
CA GLU A 102 -2.92 -12.53 -1.80
C GLU A 102 -2.08 -11.91 -2.92
N ILE A 103 -1.61 -10.68 -2.70
CA ILE A 103 -0.47 -10.13 -3.43
C ILE A 103 0.66 -10.00 -2.43
N ASP A 104 1.76 -10.72 -2.65
CA ASP A 104 2.96 -10.68 -1.83
C ASP A 104 4.03 -9.85 -2.54
N PHE A 105 4.31 -8.64 -2.03
CA PHE A 105 5.44 -7.84 -2.51
C PHE A 105 6.75 -8.20 -1.83
N VAL A 106 6.70 -8.82 -0.64
CA VAL A 106 7.89 -9.17 0.12
C VAL A 106 8.72 -10.22 -0.63
N ILE A 107 8.08 -11.18 -1.28
CA ILE A 107 8.78 -12.13 -2.17
C ILE A 107 9.45 -11.44 -3.37
N GLN A 108 8.85 -10.36 -3.90
CA GLN A 108 9.45 -9.60 -5.00
C GLN A 108 10.67 -8.82 -4.50
N MET A 109 10.57 -8.21 -3.31
CA MET A 109 11.71 -7.57 -2.63
C MET A 109 12.84 -8.57 -2.38
N LYS A 110 12.52 -9.81 -1.99
CA LYS A 110 13.50 -10.90 -1.88
C LYS A 110 14.26 -11.12 -3.18
N HIS A 111 13.57 -11.20 -4.31
CA HIS A 111 14.21 -11.38 -5.60
C HIS A 111 15.12 -10.19 -5.97
N LEU A 112 14.75 -8.96 -5.59
CA LEU A 112 15.57 -7.77 -5.79
C LEU A 112 16.86 -7.81 -4.95
N THR A 113 16.75 -8.12 -3.65
CA THR A 113 17.95 -8.22 -2.80
C THR A 113 18.85 -9.39 -3.20
N ASP A 114 18.29 -10.55 -3.57
CA ASP A 114 19.06 -11.68 -4.09
C ASP A 114 19.79 -11.33 -5.41
N ALA A 115 19.25 -10.38 -6.19
CA ALA A 115 19.87 -9.86 -7.41
C ALA A 115 20.85 -8.69 -7.17
N GLY A 116 21.09 -8.29 -5.91
CA GLY A 116 22.06 -7.28 -5.53
C GLY A 116 21.53 -5.84 -5.52
N TYR A 117 20.22 -5.64 -5.44
CA TYR A 117 19.60 -4.32 -5.25
C TYR A 117 19.31 -4.06 -3.77
N ASN A 118 19.48 -2.81 -3.35
CA ASN A 118 18.88 -2.30 -2.11
C ASN A 118 17.44 -1.85 -2.35
#